data_AF-A0A1G5HIY0-F1
#
_entry.id   AF-A0A1G5HIY0-F1
#
_cell.length_a   1.000
_cell.length_b   1.000
_cell.length_c   1.000
_cell.angle_alpha   90.00
_cell.angle_beta   90.00
_cell.angle_gamma   90.00
#
_symmetry.space_group_name_H-M   'P 1'
#
loop_
_entity.id
_entity.type
_entity.pdbx_description
1 polymer ?
#
loop_
_entity_poly.entity_id
_entity_poly.type
_entity_poly.pdbx_seq_one_letter_code
_entity_poly.pdbx_strand_id
1 'polypeptide(L)'
;MRIVITDTGTIWNPDNPNLEKFKDVVLVVCLNGKAVTDKYECFVSPYKQPEDVYDEYALSGAKLNALNSVESKLRDRLGYHEDILFLTDSEPSTLYPFFVIREKSRFYNYHLCTLSPWNFDDKRKRNVHNGLLSNLSALRTIMYINSDDYLKTLDQQTDIDTSNVGVGEYYNRYLPTVINNISDLRYTGGTRYFDFTTNKYILLQDGAKKVDLSKVRELSTQITKPLEKEFCTLGMICYPDYPDEEEDTKRGIEQLVPRIDGKKICNYLRSLRIKLAEENGIPFESEECLSVGPCAGTCSKCDMESKYLLKEIKKIPKAERKVPKELLTEWEVES
;
A
#
# COMPACT_ATOMS: atom_id res chain seq x y z
N MET A 1 18.30 -4.93 -0.95
CA MET A 1 16.80 -4.97 -0.96
C MET A 1 16.38 -6.40 -0.69
N ARG A 2 15.31 -6.60 0.08
CA ARG A 2 14.66 -7.90 0.27
C ARG A 2 13.29 -7.91 -0.37
N ILE A 3 12.94 -9.03 -0.99
CA ILE A 3 11.59 -9.26 -1.52
C ILE A 3 10.94 -10.33 -0.66
N VAL A 4 9.77 -10.04 -0.10
CA VAL A 4 9.04 -10.95 0.79
C VAL A 4 7.76 -11.39 0.11
N ILE A 5 7.55 -12.71 0.04
CA ILE A 5 6.33 -13.36 -0.43
C ILE A 5 5.88 -14.41 0.58
N THR A 6 4.69 -14.99 0.38
CA THR A 6 4.22 -16.14 1.18
C THR A 6 4.04 -17.38 0.32
N ASP A 7 3.94 -18.53 0.97
CA ASP A 7 3.55 -19.81 0.36
C ASP A 7 2.05 -19.93 0.06
N THR A 8 1.26 -18.91 0.40
CA THR A 8 -0.20 -18.87 0.21
C THR A 8 -0.65 -17.95 -0.93
N GLY A 9 0.29 -17.22 -1.56
CA GLY A 9 -0.04 -16.32 -2.66
C GLY A 9 -0.60 -17.06 -3.88
N THR A 10 -1.58 -16.44 -4.53
CA THR A 10 -2.11 -16.92 -5.81
C THR A 10 -1.22 -16.46 -6.96
N ILE A 11 -0.75 -15.21 -6.93
CA ILE A 11 0.12 -14.62 -7.95
C ILE A 11 1.58 -14.73 -7.50
N TRP A 12 1.88 -14.25 -6.30
CA TRP A 12 3.23 -14.20 -5.76
C TRP A 12 3.47 -15.41 -4.87
N ASN A 13 3.86 -16.52 -5.48
CA ASN A 13 4.23 -17.76 -4.81
C ASN A 13 5.59 -18.26 -5.30
N PRO A 14 6.21 -19.22 -4.60
CA PRO A 14 7.53 -19.75 -4.95
C PRO A 14 7.67 -20.37 -6.34
N ASP A 15 6.56 -20.73 -6.98
CA ASP A 15 6.56 -21.31 -8.32
C ASP A 15 6.41 -20.26 -9.42
N ASN A 16 6.19 -18.98 -9.08
CA ASN A 16 6.12 -17.91 -10.06
C ASN A 16 7.48 -17.74 -10.77
N PRO A 17 7.56 -17.96 -12.09
CA PRO A 17 8.82 -17.91 -12.84
C PRO A 17 9.45 -16.52 -12.89
N ASN A 18 8.65 -15.46 -12.67
CA ASN A 18 9.15 -14.08 -12.63
C ASN A 18 9.97 -13.78 -11.39
N LEU A 19 9.99 -14.67 -10.40
CA LEU A 19 10.80 -14.52 -9.20
C LEU A 19 12.23 -15.02 -9.34
N GLU A 20 12.53 -15.83 -10.35
CA GLU A 20 13.85 -16.45 -10.54
C GLU A 20 14.94 -15.38 -10.70
N LYS A 21 14.62 -14.27 -11.36
CA LYS A 21 15.52 -13.11 -11.51
C LYS A 21 15.84 -12.38 -10.19
N PHE A 22 15.15 -12.72 -9.11
CA PHE A 22 15.29 -12.16 -7.77
C PHE A 22 15.73 -13.19 -6.72
N LYS A 23 16.12 -14.40 -7.13
CA LYS A 23 16.33 -15.54 -6.22
C LYS A 23 17.19 -15.23 -4.99
N ASP A 24 18.21 -14.39 -5.14
CA ASP A 24 19.17 -14.07 -4.08
C ASP A 24 18.62 -13.11 -3.02
N VAL A 25 17.51 -12.42 -3.33
CA VAL A 25 16.87 -11.43 -2.44
C VAL A 25 15.47 -11.83 -1.97
N VAL A 26 14.89 -12.90 -2.54
CA VAL A 26 13.56 -13.41 -2.14
C VAL A 26 13.63 -14.17 -0.82
N LEU A 27 12.71 -13.83 0.07
CA LEU A 27 12.38 -14.56 1.29
C LEU A 27 10.92 -15.04 1.20
N VAL A 28 10.72 -16.35 1.31
CA VAL A 28 9.40 -16.99 1.36
C VAL A 28 9.00 -17.22 2.81
N VAL A 29 7.98 -16.51 3.28
CA VAL A 29 7.39 -16.76 4.60
C VAL A 29 6.38 -17.90 4.47
N CYS A 30 6.74 -19.05 5.02
CA CYS A 30 5.94 -20.27 4.92
C CYS A 30 4.94 -20.34 6.09
N LEU A 31 3.72 -19.89 5.83
CA LEU A 31 2.63 -19.77 6.82
C LEU A 31 2.06 -21.13 7.21
N ASN A 32 2.20 -22.16 6.36
CA ASN A 32 1.73 -23.51 6.64
C ASN A 32 2.71 -24.34 7.52
N GLY A 33 3.78 -23.72 7.99
CA GLY A 33 4.71 -24.32 8.95
C GLY A 33 5.66 -25.36 8.39
N LYS A 34 5.85 -25.38 7.07
CA LYS A 34 6.80 -26.24 6.36
C LYS A 34 7.48 -25.44 5.25
N ALA A 35 8.77 -25.67 5.02
CA ALA A 35 9.43 -25.11 3.85
C ALA A 35 8.81 -25.69 2.57
N VAL A 36 8.56 -24.83 1.58
CA VAL A 36 7.84 -25.19 0.34
C VAL A 36 8.74 -25.17 -0.90
N THR A 37 9.97 -24.67 -0.78
CA THR A 37 10.90 -24.57 -1.90
C THR A 37 12.36 -24.64 -1.40
N ASP A 38 13.25 -25.10 -2.26
CA ASP A 38 14.71 -25.04 -2.12
C ASP A 38 15.34 -23.91 -2.96
N LYS A 39 14.57 -23.30 -3.87
CA LYS A 39 15.02 -22.23 -4.77
C LYS A 39 15.29 -20.92 -4.04
N TYR A 40 14.51 -20.65 -3.00
CA TYR A 40 14.54 -19.40 -2.25
C TYR A 40 14.74 -19.64 -0.77
N GLU A 41 15.16 -18.58 -0.08
CA GLU A 41 15.27 -18.59 1.37
C GLU A 41 13.88 -18.73 2.01
N CYS A 42 13.66 -19.74 2.85
CA CYS A 42 12.40 -19.91 3.58
C CYS A 42 12.52 -19.43 5.04
N PHE A 43 11.51 -18.70 5.50
CA PHE A 43 11.22 -18.47 6.92
C PHE A 43 9.98 -19.28 7.30
N VAL A 44 10.15 -20.28 8.16
CA VAL A 44 9.05 -21.21 8.49
C VAL A 44 8.32 -20.74 9.74
N SER A 45 7.02 -20.47 9.61
CA SER A 45 6.14 -20.16 10.74
C SER A 45 6.04 -21.36 11.69
N PRO A 46 5.91 -21.18 13.02
CA PRO A 46 5.71 -22.29 13.94
C PRO A 46 4.29 -22.89 13.87
N TYR A 47 3.47 -22.46 12.92
CA TYR A 47 2.11 -22.93 12.74
C TYR A 47 2.04 -24.46 12.61
N LYS A 48 1.07 -25.05 13.31
CA LYS A 48 0.70 -26.46 13.19
C LYS A 48 -0.80 -26.52 12.96
N GLN A 49 -1.20 -27.23 11.91
CA GLN A 49 -2.62 -27.44 11.64
C GLN A 49 -3.26 -28.22 12.78
N PRO A 50 -4.30 -27.68 13.45
CA PRO A 50 -5.06 -28.41 14.44
C PRO A 50 -5.82 -29.57 13.77
N GLU A 51 -5.88 -30.73 14.42
CA GLU A 51 -6.51 -31.94 13.86
C GLU A 51 -8.04 -31.78 13.65
N ASP A 52 -8.70 -30.97 14.51
CA ASP A 52 -10.17 -30.85 14.55
C ASP A 52 -10.70 -29.49 14.07
N VAL A 53 -9.88 -28.67 13.41
CA VAL A 53 -10.31 -27.35 12.90
C VAL A 53 -10.40 -27.40 11.38
N TYR A 54 -11.64 -27.35 10.88
CA TYR A 54 -11.94 -27.30 9.44
C TYR A 54 -12.38 -25.91 8.96
N ASP A 55 -12.65 -24.98 9.89
CA ASP A 55 -13.01 -23.61 9.52
C ASP A 55 -11.77 -22.87 9.02
N GLU A 56 -11.76 -22.57 7.72
CA GLU A 56 -10.68 -21.86 7.03
C GLU A 56 -10.31 -20.54 7.71
N TYR A 57 -11.29 -19.84 8.30
CA TYR A 57 -11.05 -18.57 8.99
C TYR A 57 -10.36 -18.76 10.35
N ALA A 58 -10.74 -19.78 11.10
CA ALA A 58 -10.06 -20.15 12.34
C ALA A 58 -8.60 -20.57 12.07
N LEU A 59 -8.37 -21.29 10.97
CA LEU A 59 -7.03 -21.63 10.49
C LEU A 59 -6.24 -20.37 10.10
N SER A 60 -6.89 -19.41 9.43
CA SER A 60 -6.32 -18.11 9.05
C SER A 60 -5.80 -17.32 10.28
N GLY A 61 -6.64 -17.17 11.31
CA GLY A 61 -6.26 -16.53 12.57
C GLY A 61 -5.13 -17.27 13.31
N ALA A 62 -5.15 -18.61 13.29
CA ALA A 62 -4.09 -19.41 13.90
C ALA A 62 -2.74 -19.25 13.17
N LYS A 63 -2.72 -19.15 11.84
CA LYS A 63 -1.52 -18.84 11.05
C LYS A 63 -0.94 -17.48 11.40
N LEU A 64 -1.80 -16.45 11.50
CA LEU A 64 -1.38 -15.10 11.87
C LEU A 64 -0.78 -15.08 13.28
N ASN A 65 -1.43 -15.69 14.26
CA ASN A 65 -0.95 -15.76 15.64
C ASN A 65 0.39 -16.51 15.75
N ALA A 66 0.54 -17.61 15.00
CA ALA A 66 1.79 -18.36 14.94
C ALA A 66 2.94 -17.50 14.38
N LEU A 67 2.70 -16.76 13.30
CA LEU A 67 3.70 -15.85 12.74
C LEU A 67 4.04 -14.73 13.74
N ASN A 68 3.03 -14.15 14.39
CA ASN A 68 3.21 -13.09 15.38
C ASN A 68 4.08 -13.55 16.57
N SER A 69 3.98 -14.82 16.98
CA SER A 69 4.82 -15.38 18.05
C SER A 69 6.32 -15.41 17.75
N VAL A 70 6.70 -15.24 16.47
CA VAL A 70 8.09 -15.24 15.99
C VAL A 70 8.46 -13.95 15.27
N GLU A 71 7.75 -12.85 15.55
CA GLU A 71 7.98 -11.52 14.96
C GLU A 71 9.46 -11.11 15.00
N SER A 72 10.10 -11.21 16.17
CA SER A 72 11.52 -10.82 16.34
C SER A 72 12.45 -11.62 15.43
N LYS A 73 12.25 -12.94 15.34
CA LYS A 73 13.02 -13.81 14.45
C LYS A 73 12.80 -13.49 12.97
N LEU A 74 11.58 -13.11 12.60
CA LEU A 74 11.28 -12.66 11.24
C LEU A 74 12.03 -11.35 10.93
N ARG A 75 12.05 -10.39 11.86
CA ARG A 75 12.81 -9.15 11.73
C ARG A 75 14.31 -9.40 11.59
N ASP A 76 14.87 -10.26 12.44
CA ASP A 76 16.29 -10.64 12.39
C ASP A 76 16.67 -11.25 11.03
N ARG A 77 15.74 -12.00 10.42
CA ARG A 77 15.97 -12.63 9.11
C ARG A 77 15.96 -11.64 7.95
N LEU A 78 15.21 -10.55 8.07
CA LEU A 78 15.04 -9.56 7.01
C LEU A 78 16.23 -8.61 6.84
N GLY A 79 17.14 -8.53 7.83
CA GLY A 79 18.40 -7.78 7.72
C GLY A 79 18.24 -6.27 7.92
N TYR A 80 19.12 -5.66 8.74
CA TYR A 80 19.09 -4.24 9.09
C TYR A 80 19.38 -3.32 7.90
N HIS A 81 18.73 -2.15 7.87
CA HIS A 81 18.91 -1.07 6.87
C HIS A 81 18.53 -1.42 5.42
N GLU A 82 17.81 -2.52 5.20
CA GLU A 82 17.37 -2.90 3.86
C GLU A 82 16.00 -2.31 3.49
N ASP A 83 15.83 -1.98 2.20
CA ASP A 83 14.49 -1.82 1.61
C ASP A 83 13.82 -3.19 1.58
N ILE A 84 12.65 -3.33 2.22
CA ILE A 84 11.87 -4.56 2.29
C ILE A 84 10.61 -4.38 1.46
N LEU A 85 10.55 -5.09 0.33
CA LEU A 85 9.44 -5.09 -0.60
C LEU A 85 8.56 -6.33 -0.38
N PHE A 86 7.34 -6.12 0.09
CA PHE A 86 6.32 -7.16 0.14
C PHE A 86 5.59 -7.22 -1.20
N LEU A 87 5.59 -8.40 -1.83
CA LEU A 87 4.73 -8.67 -2.98
C LEU A 87 3.56 -9.52 -2.51
N THR A 88 2.39 -8.90 -2.44
CA THR A 88 1.16 -9.51 -1.95
C THR A 88 0.08 -9.45 -3.03
N ASP A 89 -0.94 -10.28 -2.87
CA ASP A 89 -2.07 -10.35 -3.80
C ASP A 89 -3.41 -10.27 -3.06
N SER A 90 -4.50 -10.71 -3.70
CA SER A 90 -5.86 -10.65 -3.15
C SER A 90 -6.08 -11.57 -1.95
N GLU A 91 -5.16 -12.51 -1.69
CA GLU A 91 -5.27 -13.46 -0.59
C GLU A 91 -4.78 -12.81 0.73
N PRO A 92 -5.65 -12.64 1.76
CA PRO A 92 -5.30 -11.88 2.96
C PRO A 92 -4.07 -12.42 3.70
N SER A 93 -3.85 -13.73 3.66
CA SER A 93 -2.69 -14.34 4.32
C SER A 93 -1.35 -13.85 3.76
N THR A 94 -1.30 -13.39 2.51
CA THR A 94 -0.09 -12.80 1.91
C THR A 94 0.35 -11.51 2.61
N LEU A 95 -0.58 -10.80 3.26
CA LEU A 95 -0.30 -9.56 4.00
C LEU A 95 0.21 -9.81 5.43
N TYR A 96 0.18 -11.04 5.93
CA TYR A 96 0.56 -11.35 7.31
C TYR A 96 2.00 -10.95 7.68
N PRO A 97 3.03 -11.21 6.83
CA PRO A 97 4.38 -10.80 7.15
C PRO A 97 4.50 -9.29 7.35
N PHE A 98 3.90 -8.50 6.45
CA PHE A 98 3.84 -7.06 6.60
C PHE A 98 3.09 -6.69 7.87
N PHE A 99 1.89 -7.22 8.07
CA PHE A 99 1.04 -6.88 9.22
C PHE A 99 1.70 -7.12 10.57
N VAL A 100 2.43 -8.24 10.71
CA VAL A 100 3.13 -8.63 11.93
C VAL A 100 4.29 -7.68 12.25
N ILE A 101 5.00 -7.18 11.23
CA ILE A 101 6.18 -6.32 11.45
C ILE A 101 5.95 -4.83 11.12
N ARG A 102 4.71 -4.42 10.82
CA ARG A 102 4.35 -3.07 10.35
C ARG A 102 4.58 -1.95 11.36
N GLU A 103 5.06 -2.24 12.56
CA GLU A 103 5.46 -1.17 13.48
C GLU A 103 6.63 -0.38 12.90
N LYS A 104 6.62 0.94 13.10
CA LYS A 104 7.64 1.84 12.57
C LYS A 104 9.02 1.40 13.07
N SER A 105 9.87 1.02 12.12
CA SER A 105 11.27 0.72 12.39
C SER A 105 12.14 1.88 11.95
N ARG A 106 13.14 2.23 12.76
CA ARG A 106 14.22 3.16 12.36
C ARG A 106 15.21 2.51 11.39
N PHE A 107 15.10 1.20 11.17
CA PHE A 107 16.09 0.40 10.47
C PHE A 107 15.59 -0.19 9.15
N TYR A 108 14.30 -0.07 8.79
CA TYR A 108 13.79 -0.66 7.56
C TYR A 108 12.90 0.31 6.80
N ASN A 109 12.95 0.24 5.48
CA ASN A 109 11.95 0.87 4.63
C ASN A 109 10.97 -0.19 4.14
N TYR A 110 9.72 -0.10 4.59
CA TYR A 110 8.69 -1.01 4.10
C TYR A 110 8.10 -0.47 2.79
N HIS A 111 8.10 -1.32 1.79
CA HIS A 111 7.49 -1.11 0.49
C HIS A 111 6.45 -2.21 0.29
N LEU A 112 5.23 -1.83 -0.06
CA LEU A 112 4.15 -2.79 -0.27
C LEU A 112 3.65 -2.69 -1.71
N CYS A 113 3.70 -3.80 -2.43
CA CYS A 113 2.93 -3.98 -3.62
C CYS A 113 1.79 -4.93 -3.26
N THR A 114 0.54 -4.51 -3.43
CA THR A 114 -0.64 -5.33 -3.15
C THR A 114 -1.70 -5.21 -4.22
N LEU A 115 -2.56 -6.22 -4.29
CA LEU A 115 -3.72 -6.29 -5.16
C LEU A 115 -5.00 -6.31 -4.31
N SER A 116 -6.09 -5.71 -4.79
CA SER A 116 -7.39 -5.83 -4.11
C SER A 116 -7.98 -7.23 -4.27
N PRO A 117 -8.75 -7.74 -3.30
CA PRO A 117 -9.68 -8.82 -3.57
C PRO A 117 -10.69 -8.39 -4.63
N TRP A 118 -11.29 -9.37 -5.29
CA TRP A 118 -12.31 -9.16 -6.30
C TRP A 118 -13.62 -8.70 -5.65
N ASN A 119 -14.45 -7.96 -6.39
CA ASN A 119 -15.80 -7.61 -5.94
C ASN A 119 -16.70 -8.84 -5.70
N PHE A 120 -16.41 -9.97 -6.34
CA PHE A 120 -17.12 -11.23 -6.20
C PHE A 120 -16.50 -12.18 -5.16
N ASP A 121 -15.36 -11.82 -4.54
CA ASP A 121 -14.84 -12.56 -3.39
C ASP A 121 -15.85 -12.54 -2.22
N ASP A 122 -15.63 -13.35 -1.20
CA ASP A 122 -16.47 -13.29 0.00
C ASP A 122 -16.33 -11.93 0.72
N LYS A 123 -17.45 -11.42 1.28
CA LYS A 123 -17.44 -10.12 2.00
C LYS A 123 -16.48 -10.15 3.19
N ARG A 124 -16.37 -11.28 3.91
CA ARG A 124 -15.44 -11.41 5.04
C ARG A 124 -13.99 -11.37 4.55
N LYS A 125 -13.65 -12.05 3.44
CA LYS A 125 -12.32 -11.98 2.84
C LYS A 125 -11.93 -10.52 2.51
N ARG A 126 -12.84 -9.77 1.86
CA ARG A 126 -12.64 -8.33 1.62
C ARG A 126 -12.43 -7.53 2.90
N ASN A 127 -13.25 -7.77 3.92
CA ASN A 127 -13.14 -7.05 5.19
C ASN A 127 -11.83 -7.36 5.92
N VAL A 128 -11.41 -8.63 5.96
CA VAL A 128 -10.14 -9.03 6.56
C VAL A 128 -8.97 -8.39 5.80
N HIS A 129 -8.97 -8.46 4.47
CA HIS A 129 -7.94 -7.83 3.64
C HIS A 129 -7.85 -6.32 3.90
N ASN A 130 -8.98 -5.61 3.89
CA ASN A 130 -9.05 -4.18 4.18
C ASN A 130 -8.60 -3.86 5.61
N GLY A 131 -8.97 -4.70 6.59
CA GLY A 131 -8.55 -4.58 7.98
C GLY A 131 -7.03 -4.71 8.16
N LEU A 132 -6.38 -5.62 7.43
CA LEU A 132 -4.91 -5.76 7.45
C LEU A 132 -4.21 -4.51 6.89
N LEU A 133 -4.83 -3.84 5.93
CA LEU A 133 -4.34 -2.62 5.28
C LEU A 133 -4.87 -1.32 5.90
N SER A 134 -5.56 -1.40 7.05
CA SER A 134 -6.11 -0.22 7.73
C SER A 134 -5.05 0.73 8.28
N ASN A 135 -3.87 0.20 8.64
CA ASN A 135 -2.74 0.97 9.15
C ASN A 135 -1.51 0.76 8.25
N LEU A 136 -1.23 1.79 7.45
CA LEU A 136 -0.10 1.85 6.52
C LEU A 136 0.96 2.87 6.98
N SER A 137 0.95 3.27 8.25
CA SER A 137 1.77 4.38 8.76
C SER A 137 3.28 4.12 8.69
N ALA A 138 3.72 2.85 8.73
CA ALA A 138 5.11 2.50 8.59
C ALA A 138 5.56 2.27 7.14
N LEU A 139 4.65 2.33 6.16
CA LEU A 139 5.02 2.18 4.76
C LEU A 139 5.69 3.45 4.24
N ARG A 140 6.83 3.23 3.57
CA ARG A 140 7.51 4.24 2.78
C ARG A 140 6.87 4.36 1.40
N THR A 141 6.56 3.23 0.78
CA THR A 141 5.85 3.24 -0.51
C THR A 141 4.76 2.18 -0.58
N ILE A 142 3.70 2.49 -1.34
CA ILE A 142 2.65 1.52 -1.68
C ILE A 142 2.32 1.57 -3.17
N MET A 143 2.27 0.42 -3.82
CA MET A 143 1.58 0.22 -5.09
C MET A 143 0.35 -0.65 -4.82
N TYR A 144 -0.83 -0.13 -5.13
CA TYR A 144 -2.08 -0.85 -4.95
C TYR A 144 -2.78 -0.96 -6.29
N ILE A 145 -3.01 -2.19 -6.75
CA ILE A 145 -3.76 -2.47 -7.96
C ILE A 145 -5.20 -2.81 -7.53
N ASN A 146 -6.17 -2.14 -8.13
CA ASN A 146 -7.58 -2.50 -7.97
C ASN A 146 -7.95 -3.55 -9.03
N SER A 147 -8.19 -4.78 -8.61
CA SER A 147 -8.53 -5.91 -9.48
C SER A 147 -9.81 -5.64 -10.28
N ASP A 148 -10.77 -4.93 -9.68
CA ASP A 148 -12.04 -4.60 -10.35
C ASP A 148 -11.84 -3.61 -11.51
N ASP A 149 -10.81 -2.76 -11.45
CA ASP A 149 -10.47 -1.89 -12.58
C ASP A 149 -9.89 -2.69 -13.75
N TYR A 150 -9.22 -3.81 -13.46
CA TYR A 150 -8.78 -4.75 -14.49
C TYR A 150 -9.97 -5.49 -15.13
N LEU A 151 -10.99 -5.90 -14.35
CA LEU A 151 -12.20 -6.53 -14.90
C LEU A 151 -12.87 -5.69 -15.98
N LYS A 152 -12.85 -4.35 -15.85
CA LYS A 152 -13.43 -3.44 -16.85
C LYS A 152 -12.72 -3.49 -18.21
N THR A 153 -11.49 -4.00 -18.24
CA THR A 153 -10.68 -4.13 -19.46
C THR A 153 -10.83 -5.49 -20.14
N LEU A 154 -11.48 -6.46 -19.48
CA LEU A 154 -11.65 -7.82 -19.99
C LEU A 154 -12.95 -7.96 -20.80
N ASP A 155 -12.93 -8.84 -21.80
CA ASP A 155 -14.12 -9.23 -22.54
C ASP A 155 -15.05 -10.07 -21.65
N GLN A 156 -16.37 -9.97 -21.87
CA GLN A 156 -17.43 -10.58 -21.05
C GLN A 156 -17.35 -12.13 -20.93
N GLN A 157 -16.54 -12.80 -21.74
CA GLN A 157 -16.39 -14.26 -21.78
C GLN A 157 -15.10 -14.79 -21.14
N THR A 158 -14.28 -13.92 -20.54
CA THR A 158 -13.01 -14.32 -19.92
C THR A 158 -13.28 -15.13 -18.64
N ASP A 159 -12.69 -16.32 -18.53
CA ASP A 159 -12.78 -17.13 -17.31
C ASP A 159 -11.89 -16.58 -16.18
N ILE A 160 -12.10 -17.06 -14.95
CA ILE A 160 -11.43 -16.56 -13.75
C ILE A 160 -9.92 -16.88 -13.77
N ASP A 161 -9.51 -18.04 -14.27
CA ASP A 161 -8.11 -18.44 -14.29
C ASP A 161 -7.33 -17.58 -15.29
N THR A 162 -7.89 -17.36 -16.47
CA THR A 162 -7.36 -16.40 -17.46
C THR A 162 -7.28 -15.00 -16.89
N SER A 163 -8.28 -14.57 -16.12
CA SER A 163 -8.29 -13.26 -15.45
C SER A 163 -7.18 -13.14 -14.41
N ASN A 164 -6.95 -14.16 -13.59
CA ASN A 164 -5.89 -14.20 -12.58
C ASN A 164 -4.49 -14.17 -13.23
N VAL A 165 -4.28 -14.93 -14.31
CA VAL A 165 -3.03 -14.90 -15.09
C VAL A 165 -2.83 -13.49 -15.67
N GLY A 166 -3.86 -12.90 -16.26
CA GLY A 166 -3.82 -11.57 -16.84
C GLY A 166 -3.48 -10.47 -15.83
N VAL A 167 -4.06 -10.51 -14.63
CA VAL A 167 -3.68 -9.59 -13.53
C VAL A 167 -2.25 -9.83 -13.09
N GLY A 168 -1.80 -11.09 -13.00
CA GLY A 168 -0.42 -11.42 -12.68
C GLY A 168 0.56 -10.81 -13.68
N GLU A 169 0.30 -10.94 -14.98
CA GLU A 169 1.10 -10.32 -16.04
C GLU A 169 1.06 -8.79 -15.99
N TYR A 170 -0.12 -8.22 -15.74
CA TYR A 170 -0.27 -6.78 -15.53
C TYR A 170 0.63 -6.31 -14.37
N TYR A 171 0.62 -7.04 -13.25
CA TYR A 171 1.44 -6.77 -12.08
C TYR A 171 2.94 -6.88 -12.39
N ASN A 172 3.35 -7.96 -13.06
CA ASN A 172 4.73 -8.22 -13.48
C ASN A 172 5.30 -7.09 -14.35
N ARG A 173 4.47 -6.50 -15.22
CA ARG A 173 4.85 -5.42 -16.13
C ARG A 173 5.34 -4.16 -15.39
N TYR A 174 4.76 -3.85 -14.22
CA TYR A 174 5.16 -2.67 -13.43
C TYR A 174 6.36 -2.93 -12.53
N LEU A 175 6.64 -4.19 -12.19
CA LEU A 175 7.62 -4.55 -11.17
C LEU A 175 9.02 -3.96 -11.40
N PRO A 176 9.61 -3.99 -12.62
CA PRO A 176 10.91 -3.37 -12.85
C PRO A 176 10.89 -1.86 -12.62
N THR A 177 9.80 -1.18 -13.03
CA THR A 177 9.62 0.25 -12.82
C THR A 177 9.53 0.56 -11.33
N VAL A 178 8.73 -0.20 -10.59
CA VAL A 178 8.57 -0.06 -9.13
C VAL A 178 9.91 -0.19 -8.42
N ILE A 179 10.65 -1.27 -8.69
CA ILE A 179 11.93 -1.57 -8.05
C ILE A 179 12.97 -0.48 -8.36
N ASN A 180 13.06 -0.04 -9.62
CA ASN A 180 13.95 1.04 -10.02
C ASN A 180 13.60 2.34 -9.27
N ASN A 181 12.31 2.69 -9.18
CA ASN A 181 11.89 3.89 -8.45
C ASN A 181 12.19 3.76 -6.94
N ILE A 182 11.95 2.61 -6.31
CA ILE A 182 12.27 2.41 -4.88
C ILE A 182 13.75 2.68 -4.61
N SER A 183 14.62 2.16 -5.46
CA SER A 183 16.07 2.36 -5.34
C SER A 183 16.46 3.83 -5.42
N ASP A 184 15.78 4.63 -6.24
CA ASP A 184 16.01 6.08 -6.35
C ASP A 184 15.47 6.86 -5.14
N LEU A 185 14.61 6.26 -4.31
CA LEU A 185 13.94 6.93 -3.18
C LEU A 185 14.70 6.83 -1.85
N ARG A 186 15.79 6.04 -1.75
CA ARG A 186 16.45 5.66 -0.48
C ARG A 186 16.78 6.82 0.47
N TYR A 187 17.10 8.00 -0.06
CA TYR A 187 17.46 9.19 0.73
C TYR A 187 16.35 10.23 0.89
N THR A 188 15.12 9.88 0.49
CA THR A 188 13.98 10.83 0.46
C THR A 188 12.88 10.50 1.47
N GLY A 189 12.63 11.39 2.43
CA GLY A 189 11.59 11.19 3.45
C GLY A 189 10.16 11.19 2.91
N GLY A 190 9.21 10.68 3.70
CA GLY A 190 7.76 10.72 3.46
C GLY A 190 7.16 9.51 2.74
N THR A 191 5.90 9.21 3.03
CA THR A 191 5.14 8.13 2.39
C THR A 191 4.72 8.49 0.97
N ARG A 192 4.82 7.51 0.06
CA ARG A 192 4.51 7.67 -1.35
C ARG A 192 3.57 6.59 -1.85
N TYR A 193 2.73 6.94 -2.82
CA TYR A 193 1.91 5.98 -3.56
C TYR A 193 2.38 5.93 -5.01
N PHE A 194 2.28 4.74 -5.62
CA PHE A 194 2.59 4.57 -7.03
C PHE A 194 1.42 5.09 -7.87
N ASP A 195 1.70 6.02 -8.76
CA ASP A 195 0.73 6.59 -9.68
C ASP A 195 0.87 5.93 -11.05
N PHE A 196 -0.19 5.23 -11.48
CA PHE A 196 -0.21 4.47 -12.73
C PHE A 196 -0.29 5.37 -13.97
N THR A 197 -0.73 6.62 -13.82
CA THR A 197 -0.77 7.57 -14.93
C THR A 197 0.63 8.04 -15.31
N THR A 198 1.47 8.35 -14.32
CA THR A 198 2.83 8.86 -14.53
C THR A 198 3.93 7.81 -14.41
N ASN A 199 3.59 6.59 -13.94
CA ASN A 199 4.51 5.48 -13.65
C ASN A 199 5.61 5.83 -12.63
N LYS A 200 5.25 6.58 -11.59
CA LYS A 200 6.18 7.08 -10.56
C LYS A 200 5.56 7.06 -9.17
N TYR A 201 6.42 7.04 -8.16
CA TYR A 201 6.01 7.30 -6.79
C TYR A 201 5.83 8.79 -6.53
N ILE A 202 4.64 9.17 -6.05
CA ILE A 202 4.29 10.54 -5.70
C ILE A 202 4.19 10.65 -4.18
N LEU A 203 4.71 11.73 -3.61
CA LEU A 203 4.53 12.06 -2.19
C LEU A 203 3.04 12.20 -1.88
N LEU A 204 2.61 11.53 -0.81
CA LEU A 204 1.21 11.49 -0.42
C LEU A 204 0.64 12.89 -0.14
N GLN A 205 1.42 13.75 0.50
CA GLN A 205 1.08 15.15 0.77
C GLN A 205 0.91 16.00 -0.50
N ASP A 206 1.60 15.64 -1.59
CA ASP A 206 1.58 16.39 -2.84
C ASP A 206 0.31 16.09 -3.66
N GLY A 207 -0.25 14.88 -3.54
CA GLY A 207 -1.48 14.49 -4.26
C GLY A 207 -1.41 14.79 -5.77
N ALA A 208 -2.53 15.22 -6.36
CA ALA A 208 -2.62 15.61 -7.78
C ALA A 208 -1.75 16.81 -8.17
N LYS A 209 -1.24 17.57 -7.19
CA LYS A 209 -0.58 18.87 -7.42
C LYS A 209 0.74 18.75 -8.19
N LYS A 210 1.35 17.56 -8.21
CA LYS A 210 2.57 17.23 -8.96
C LYS A 210 2.34 16.18 -10.05
N VAL A 211 1.09 15.83 -10.36
CA VAL A 211 0.78 14.94 -11.49
C VAL A 211 0.97 15.76 -12.77
N ASP A 212 2.17 15.70 -13.30
CA ASP A 212 2.52 16.31 -14.57
C ASP A 212 2.37 15.26 -15.68
N LEU A 213 1.25 15.32 -16.39
CA LEU A 213 0.93 14.40 -17.49
C LEU A 213 1.92 14.51 -18.67
N SER A 214 2.72 15.58 -18.75
CA SER A 214 3.81 15.68 -19.73
C SER A 214 5.03 14.82 -19.34
N LYS A 215 5.10 14.34 -18.09
CA LYS A 215 6.20 13.55 -17.53
C LYS A 215 5.87 12.07 -17.37
N VAL A 216 4.86 11.58 -18.10
CA VAL A 216 4.57 10.14 -18.25
C VAL A 216 5.88 9.45 -18.63
N ARG A 217 6.33 8.52 -17.79
CA ARG A 217 7.49 7.70 -18.11
C ARG A 217 7.04 6.41 -18.77
N GLU A 218 7.79 6.00 -19.78
CA GLU A 218 7.74 4.63 -20.27
C GLU A 218 8.08 3.67 -19.14
N LEU A 219 7.41 2.51 -19.15
CA LEU A 219 7.68 1.45 -18.21
C LEU A 219 9.10 0.93 -18.43
N SER A 220 9.84 0.77 -17.34
CA SER A 220 11.11 0.08 -17.38
C SER A 220 10.87 -1.38 -17.73
N THR A 221 11.55 -1.86 -18.77
CA THR A 221 11.54 -3.28 -19.15
C THR A 221 12.57 -4.09 -18.36
N GLN A 222 13.58 -3.43 -17.78
CA GLN A 222 14.67 -4.05 -17.04
C GLN A 222 14.91 -3.32 -15.71
N ILE A 223 15.45 -4.07 -14.75
CA ILE A 223 15.93 -3.52 -13.49
C ILE A 223 17.34 -3.00 -13.74
N THR A 224 17.55 -1.70 -13.52
CA THR A 224 18.81 -1.02 -13.83
C THR A 224 19.70 -0.84 -12.61
N LYS A 225 19.20 -1.20 -11.44
CA LYS A 225 19.88 -1.04 -10.14
C LYS A 225 20.22 -2.42 -9.57
N PRO A 226 21.42 -2.61 -9.01
CA PRO A 226 21.80 -3.89 -8.41
C PRO A 226 20.89 -4.22 -7.22
N LEU A 227 20.33 -5.43 -7.23
CA LEU A 227 19.53 -5.99 -6.15
C LEU A 227 20.38 -6.92 -5.32
N GLU A 228 21.27 -6.34 -4.54
CA GLU A 228 22.15 -7.09 -3.65
C GLU A 228 21.71 -6.89 -2.19
N LYS A 229 22.02 -7.87 -1.34
CA LYS A 229 21.93 -7.69 0.11
C LYS A 229 23.06 -6.76 0.51
N GLU A 230 22.73 -5.63 1.11
CA GLU A 230 23.76 -4.71 1.59
C GLU A 230 24.26 -5.24 2.93
N PHE A 231 25.30 -6.08 2.89
CA PHE A 231 26.00 -6.53 4.07
C PHE A 231 26.76 -5.34 4.69
N CYS A 232 26.19 -4.70 5.72
CA CYS A 232 26.93 -3.81 6.61
C CYS A 232 27.98 -4.63 7.39
N THR A 233 29.14 -4.85 6.76
CA THR A 233 30.26 -5.64 7.31
C THR A 233 31.28 -4.81 8.09
N LEU A 234 31.04 -3.51 8.24
CA LEU A 234 31.88 -2.63 9.03
C LEU A 234 30.95 -1.97 10.03
N GLY A 235 31.21 -2.11 11.32
CA GLY A 235 30.46 -1.51 12.44
C GLY A 235 30.46 0.02 12.46
N MET A 236 30.54 0.68 11.31
CA MET A 236 30.20 2.08 11.11
C MET A 236 28.77 2.14 10.58
N ILE A 237 27.86 2.38 11.52
CA ILE A 237 26.51 2.85 11.21
C ILE A 237 26.69 4.27 10.64
N CYS A 238 26.65 4.40 9.31
CA CYS A 238 26.47 5.71 8.70
C CYS A 238 25.01 6.10 8.91
N TYR A 239 24.75 6.86 9.98
CA TYR A 239 23.49 7.58 10.12
C TYR A 239 23.41 8.55 8.94
N PRO A 240 22.37 8.49 8.09
CA PRO A 240 22.03 9.62 7.24
C PRO A 240 21.91 10.84 8.16
N ASP A 241 22.52 11.97 7.81
CA ASP A 241 22.37 13.21 8.57
C ASP A 241 20.88 13.52 8.69
N TYR A 242 20.31 13.27 9.87
CA TYR A 242 18.92 13.54 10.21
C TYR A 242 18.87 14.75 11.14
N PRO A 243 18.02 15.76 10.86
CA PRO A 243 17.80 16.86 11.78
C PRO A 243 17.08 16.34 13.05
N ASP A 244 17.78 16.41 14.19
CA ASP A 244 17.42 16.34 15.62
C ASP A 244 16.10 15.67 16.12
N GLU A 245 16.19 15.11 17.34
CA GLU A 245 15.31 14.13 18.01
C GLU A 245 13.84 14.53 18.31
N GLU A 246 13.34 15.67 17.84
CA GLU A 246 11.91 16.04 17.97
C GLU A 246 11.13 16.00 16.65
N GLU A 247 11.80 16.02 15.50
CA GLU A 247 11.15 16.13 14.19
C GLU A 247 10.53 14.81 13.73
N ASP A 248 11.14 13.67 14.09
CA ASP A 248 10.68 12.33 13.67
C ASP A 248 9.42 11.86 14.38
N THR A 249 9.26 12.20 15.67
CA THR A 249 8.03 11.90 16.40
C THR A 249 6.88 12.76 15.87
N LYS A 250 7.14 14.05 15.58
CA LYS A 250 6.16 14.93 14.91
C LYS A 250 5.82 14.45 13.50
N ARG A 251 6.81 14.21 12.64
CA ARG A 251 6.60 13.63 11.30
C ARG A 251 5.89 12.29 11.37
N GLY A 252 6.19 11.49 12.39
CA GLY A 252 5.59 10.18 12.59
C GLY A 252 4.11 10.24 12.93
N ILE A 253 3.68 11.28 13.65
CA ILE A 253 2.30 11.54 14.09
C ILE A 253 1.51 12.36 13.05
N GLU A 254 2.18 13.28 12.33
CA GLU A 254 1.56 14.22 11.39
C GLU A 254 1.53 13.73 9.93
N GLN A 255 2.17 12.58 9.63
CA GLN A 255 2.13 11.99 8.30
C GLN A 255 0.72 11.49 7.97
N LEU A 256 0.17 12.03 6.89
CA LEU A 256 -0.96 11.42 6.20
C LEU A 256 -0.59 9.97 5.87
N VAL A 257 -1.53 9.04 6.09
CA VAL A 257 -1.33 7.61 5.83
C VAL A 257 -2.16 7.25 4.61
N PRO A 258 -1.58 6.62 3.57
CA PRO A 258 -2.37 6.20 2.42
C PRO A 258 -3.33 5.10 2.88
N ARG A 259 -4.53 5.09 2.32
CA ARG A 259 -5.56 4.09 2.59
C ARG A 259 -6.26 3.72 1.28
N ILE A 260 -6.70 2.48 1.19
CA ILE A 260 -7.29 1.90 -0.04
C ILE A 260 -8.50 2.70 -0.51
N ASP A 261 -9.36 3.02 0.44
CA ASP A 261 -10.59 3.79 0.29
C ASP A 261 -10.33 5.31 0.27
N GLY A 262 -9.08 5.75 0.39
CA GLY A 262 -8.75 7.17 0.50
C GLY A 262 -9.12 7.97 -0.72
N LYS A 263 -9.12 7.38 -1.92
CA LYS A 263 -9.64 8.06 -3.12
C LYS A 263 -11.15 8.27 -3.04
N LYS A 264 -11.90 7.28 -2.52
CA LYS A 264 -13.34 7.39 -2.28
C LYS A 264 -13.62 8.50 -1.27
N ILE A 265 -12.89 8.53 -0.15
CA ILE A 265 -12.95 9.61 0.85
C ILE A 265 -12.65 10.96 0.20
N CYS A 266 -11.56 11.07 -0.57
CA CYS A 266 -11.16 12.31 -1.22
C CYS A 266 -12.25 12.84 -2.16
N ASN A 267 -12.87 11.96 -2.95
CA ASN A 267 -13.94 12.31 -3.89
C ASN A 267 -15.21 12.75 -3.14
N TYR A 268 -15.55 12.04 -2.07
CA TYR A 268 -16.67 12.39 -1.21
C TYR A 268 -16.44 13.73 -0.46
N LEU A 269 -15.25 13.95 0.10
CA LEU A 269 -14.89 15.25 0.71
C LEU A 269 -14.85 16.37 -0.34
N ARG A 270 -14.54 16.08 -1.61
CA ARG A 270 -14.67 17.04 -2.71
C ARG A 270 -16.13 17.42 -2.98
N SER A 271 -17.04 16.44 -3.09
CA SER A 271 -18.46 16.75 -3.31
C SER A 271 -19.06 17.57 -2.15
N LEU A 272 -18.67 17.25 -0.91
CA LEU A 272 -19.01 18.05 0.27
C LEU A 272 -18.57 19.51 0.17
N ARG A 273 -17.33 19.76 -0.29
CA ARG A 273 -16.78 21.12 -0.43
C ARG A 273 -17.49 21.91 -1.53
N ILE A 274 -17.85 21.26 -2.64
CA ILE A 274 -18.65 21.87 -3.71
C ILE A 274 -20.03 22.25 -3.17
N LYS A 275 -20.75 21.32 -2.55
CA LYS A 275 -22.09 21.57 -1.98
C LYS A 275 -22.07 22.66 -0.91
N LEU A 276 -21.04 22.67 -0.05
CA LEU A 276 -20.85 23.72 0.95
C LEU A 276 -20.72 25.11 0.31
N ALA A 277 -19.99 25.21 -0.81
CA ALA A 277 -19.83 26.46 -1.53
C ALA A 277 -21.14 26.91 -2.20
N GLU A 278 -21.85 25.98 -2.85
CA GLU A 278 -23.14 26.23 -3.50
C GLU A 278 -24.19 26.75 -2.52
N GLU A 279 -24.35 26.10 -1.36
CA GLU A 279 -25.34 26.49 -0.35
C GLU A 279 -25.09 27.89 0.25
N ASN A 280 -23.83 28.32 0.27
CA ASN A 280 -23.40 29.61 0.81
C ASN A 280 -23.12 30.66 -0.27
N GLY A 281 -23.36 30.35 -1.56
CA GLY A 281 -23.14 31.27 -2.68
C GLY A 281 -21.67 31.68 -2.86
N ILE A 282 -20.73 30.82 -2.46
CA ILE A 282 -19.29 31.08 -2.56
C ILE A 282 -18.80 30.64 -3.95
N PRO A 283 -18.16 31.53 -4.74
CA PRO A 283 -17.50 31.12 -5.98
C PRO A 283 -16.38 30.14 -5.66
N PHE A 284 -16.56 28.89 -6.06
CA PHE A 284 -15.62 27.80 -5.80
C PHE A 284 -15.72 26.77 -6.91
N GLU A 285 -14.58 26.48 -7.54
CA GLU A 285 -14.41 25.37 -8.45
C GLU A 285 -13.30 24.48 -7.90
N SER A 286 -13.54 23.16 -7.90
CA SER A 286 -12.55 22.16 -7.53
C SER A 286 -12.34 21.24 -8.70
N GLU A 287 -11.11 21.14 -9.20
CA GLU A 287 -10.76 20.21 -10.27
C GLU A 287 -10.76 18.77 -9.76
N GLU A 288 -11.04 17.83 -10.66
CA GLU A 288 -10.92 16.41 -10.33
C GLU A 288 -9.45 16.02 -10.11
N CYS A 289 -9.22 15.15 -9.13
CA CYS A 289 -7.89 14.67 -8.80
C CYS A 289 -7.44 13.66 -9.86
N LEU A 290 -6.48 14.05 -10.69
CA LEU A 290 -5.96 13.21 -11.79
C LEU A 290 -5.11 12.02 -11.34
N SER A 291 -4.70 11.97 -10.06
CA SER A 291 -3.87 10.87 -9.56
C SER A 291 -4.64 9.56 -9.45
N VAL A 292 -3.99 8.44 -9.79
CA VAL A 292 -4.58 7.09 -9.73
C VAL A 292 -3.76 6.24 -8.77
N GLY A 293 -4.38 5.80 -7.68
CA GLY A 293 -3.74 4.96 -6.65
C GLY A 293 -4.21 5.29 -5.22
N PRO A 294 -3.58 4.66 -4.19
CA PRO A 294 -3.88 4.93 -2.78
C PRO A 294 -3.71 6.41 -2.42
N CYS A 295 -4.64 6.93 -1.62
CA CYS A 295 -4.65 8.32 -1.18
C CYS A 295 -4.89 8.35 0.34
N ALA A 296 -4.54 9.43 1.03
CA ALA A 296 -4.83 9.56 2.45
C ALA A 296 -6.27 10.04 2.77
N GLY A 297 -7.08 10.29 1.74
CA GLY A 297 -8.38 10.96 1.88
C GLY A 297 -8.30 12.49 1.79
N THR A 298 -7.17 13.09 2.17
CA THR A 298 -6.89 14.52 1.98
C THR A 298 -5.45 14.73 1.50
N CYS A 299 -5.15 15.87 0.87
CA CYS A 299 -3.82 16.28 0.45
C CYS A 299 -3.65 17.81 0.57
N SER A 300 -2.46 18.33 0.29
CA SER A 300 -2.21 19.78 0.39
C SER A 300 -3.12 20.63 -0.50
N LYS A 301 -3.58 20.13 -1.66
CA LYS A 301 -4.60 20.81 -2.48
C LYS A 301 -5.95 20.85 -1.77
N CYS A 302 -6.36 19.73 -1.18
CA CYS A 302 -7.60 19.65 -0.42
C CYS A 302 -7.60 20.63 0.76
N ASP A 303 -6.47 20.74 1.47
CA ASP A 303 -6.32 21.68 2.60
C ASP A 303 -6.39 23.14 2.14
N MET A 304 -5.81 23.48 0.98
CA MET A 304 -5.93 24.83 0.42
C MET A 304 -7.37 25.16 0.05
N GLU A 305 -8.06 24.25 -0.63
CA GLU A 305 -9.47 24.40 -0.98
C GLU A 305 -10.34 24.57 0.29
N SER A 306 -10.11 23.75 1.32
CA SER A 306 -10.80 23.86 2.61
C SER A 306 -10.48 25.17 3.34
N LYS A 307 -9.23 25.63 3.32
CA LYS A 307 -8.82 26.92 3.91
C LYS A 307 -9.46 28.10 3.20
N TYR A 308 -9.54 28.05 1.86
CA TYR A 308 -10.25 29.05 1.06
C TYR A 308 -11.72 29.12 1.47
N LEU A 309 -12.42 27.98 1.46
CA LEU A 309 -13.83 27.92 1.86
C LEU A 309 -14.04 28.43 3.29
N LEU A 310 -13.19 28.03 4.24
CA LEU A 310 -13.28 28.49 5.62
C LEU A 310 -13.06 30.01 5.75
N LYS A 311 -12.19 30.60 4.92
CA LYS A 311 -11.97 32.05 4.88
C LYS A 311 -13.19 32.78 4.33
N GLU A 312 -13.80 32.28 3.27
CA GLU A 312 -15.00 32.89 2.67
C GLU A 312 -16.23 32.74 3.58
N ILE A 313 -16.44 31.57 4.18
CA ILE A 313 -17.52 31.32 5.16
C ILE A 313 -17.41 32.25 6.37
N LYS A 314 -16.19 32.57 6.81
CA LYS A 314 -15.98 33.52 7.93
C LYS A 314 -16.49 34.92 7.64
N LYS A 315 -16.59 35.33 6.36
CA LYS A 315 -17.17 36.62 5.94
C LYS A 315 -18.69 36.63 6.06
N ILE A 316 -19.34 35.46 6.05
CA ILE A 316 -20.79 35.31 6.19
C ILE A 316 -21.16 35.37 7.68
N PRO A 317 -22.22 36.13 8.06
CA PRO A 317 -22.74 36.15 9.42
C PRO A 317 -23.08 34.74 9.93
N LYS A 318 -22.77 34.45 11.20
CA LYS A 318 -22.91 33.08 11.75
C LYS A 318 -24.33 32.50 11.62
N ALA A 319 -25.36 33.35 11.68
CA ALA A 319 -26.76 32.95 11.55
C ALA A 319 -27.17 32.56 10.12
N GLU A 320 -26.42 32.99 9.10
CA GLU A 320 -26.71 32.79 7.69
C GLU A 320 -25.88 31.66 7.05
N ARG A 321 -24.87 31.17 7.78
CA ARG A 321 -24.02 30.06 7.32
C ARG A 321 -24.84 28.78 7.21
N LYS A 322 -24.82 28.16 6.04
CA LYS A 322 -25.41 26.85 5.80
C LYS A 322 -24.35 25.78 5.84
N VAL A 323 -24.67 24.63 6.45
CA VAL A 323 -23.78 23.47 6.51
C VAL A 323 -24.55 22.28 5.93
N PRO A 324 -24.03 21.63 4.88
CA PRO A 324 -24.70 20.49 4.27
C PRO A 324 -24.86 19.35 5.29
N LYS A 325 -26.10 18.91 5.54
CA LYS A 325 -26.41 17.84 6.51
C LYS A 325 -26.42 16.43 5.91
N GLU A 326 -26.54 16.31 4.60
CA GLU A 326 -27.11 15.12 3.93
C GLU A 326 -26.08 14.13 3.39
N LEU A 327 -24.79 14.27 3.71
CA LEU A 327 -23.74 13.45 3.10
C LEU A 327 -23.05 12.52 4.11
N LEU A 328 -23.01 12.86 5.41
CA LEU A 328 -22.24 12.12 6.42
C LEU A 328 -22.75 10.69 6.69
N THR A 329 -23.97 10.36 6.27
CA THR A 329 -24.63 9.09 6.57
C THR A 329 -24.14 7.91 5.72
N GLU A 330 -23.49 8.14 4.57
CA GLU A 330 -22.98 7.03 3.73
C GLU A 330 -21.69 6.40 4.27
N TRP A 331 -20.94 7.11 5.12
CA TRP A 331 -19.61 6.67 5.60
C TRP A 331 -19.58 6.18 7.05
N GLU A 332 -20.62 6.44 7.83
CA GLU A 332 -20.69 6.01 9.25
C GLU A 332 -20.97 4.50 9.44
N VAL A 333 -21.06 3.71 8.36
CA VAL A 333 -21.40 2.28 8.44
C VAL A 333 -20.54 1.45 7.48
N GLU A 334 -19.30 1.18 7.86
CA GLU A 334 -18.61 -0.10 7.61
C GLU A 334 -17.29 -0.08 8.40
N SER A 335 -17.43 -0.05 9.73
CA SER A 335 -16.36 -0.34 10.70
C SER A 335 -16.13 -1.84 10.86
#